data_AF-A0A2V5TEV8-F1
#
_entry.id   AF-A0A2V5TEV8-F1
#
_cell.length_a   1.000
_cell.length_b   1.000
_cell.length_c   1.000
_cell.angle_alpha   90.00
_cell.angle_beta   90.00
_cell.angle_gamma   90.00
#
_symmetry.space_group_name_H-M   'P 1'
#
loop_
_entity.id
_entity.type
_entity.pdbx_description
1 polymer ?
#
loop_
_entity_poly.entity_id
_entity_poly.type
_entity_poly.pdbx_seq_one_letter_code
_entity_poly.pdbx_strand_id
1 'polypeptide(L)'
;HLGPIARGSRRFAGVKYHRITGRGEEKGLYDREAAEKAVEMHAAHFVKQRRRQLRELSALGFDPIVVVPFDAELFGHWWFEGPRFLDLVIREAVKNDDLCWATPSEYLATHPTQQAIQPAASTWGENGYLAVWLDQSNAWIYPHLHIAVQRMSEAARRHAEDSSPLADRVLKQLARELLLAQSSDWAFLIKTGTAKEYATKRTLDHLGRFNRLHDQFAANHVDEKFLRDCEWRDNLFPNLNWRYYI
;
A
#
# COMPACT_ATOMS: atom_id res chain seq x y z
N HIS A 1 -0.21 3.82 29.07
CA HIS A 1 0.92 3.01 28.55
C HIS A 1 1.22 1.87 29.53
N LEU A 2 0.73 0.65 29.28
CA LEU A 2 1.05 -0.53 30.08
C LEU A 2 1.13 -1.76 29.16
N GLY A 3 2.20 -1.86 28.37
CA GLY A 3 2.45 -3.01 27.51
C GLY A 3 3.57 -3.88 28.09
N PRO A 4 3.50 -5.22 27.98
CA PRO A 4 4.52 -6.12 28.49
C PRO A 4 5.86 -5.87 27.81
N ILE A 5 6.92 -5.95 28.61
CA ILE A 5 8.31 -5.68 28.24
C ILE A 5 8.79 -6.82 27.35
N ALA A 6 8.72 -6.65 26.02
CA ALA A 6 9.41 -7.54 25.10
C ALA A 6 10.87 -7.07 25.00
N ARG A 7 11.79 -7.72 25.74
CA ARG A 7 13.25 -7.44 25.75
C ARG A 7 13.62 -6.03 26.27
N GLY A 8 13.23 -5.70 27.51
CA GLY A 8 13.64 -4.47 28.18
C GLY A 8 13.10 -3.15 27.59
N SER A 9 12.41 -3.19 26.45
CA SER A 9 11.90 -2.01 25.74
C SER A 9 10.38 -1.93 25.84
N ARG A 10 9.87 -0.75 26.21
CA ARG A 10 8.43 -0.49 26.28
C ARG A 10 7.83 -0.59 24.88
N ARG A 11 6.79 -1.42 24.73
CA ARG A 11 5.99 -1.50 23.50
C ARG A 11 4.55 -1.10 23.77
N PHE A 12 3.81 -0.78 22.71
CA PHE A 12 2.38 -0.51 22.83
C PHE A 12 1.65 -1.78 23.29
N ALA A 13 0.77 -1.62 24.29
CA ALA A 13 -0.07 -2.69 24.82
C ALA A 13 -1.24 -3.07 23.89
N GLY A 14 -1.38 -2.39 22.74
CA GLY A 14 -2.57 -2.40 21.90
C GLY A 14 -3.70 -1.51 22.41
N VAL A 15 -3.81 -1.26 23.72
CA VAL A 15 -4.89 -0.45 24.31
C VAL A 15 -4.43 0.99 24.62
N LYS A 16 -5.19 1.97 24.09
CA LYS A 16 -4.96 3.41 24.26
C LYS A 16 -6.15 4.01 25.04
N TYR A 17 -5.88 4.63 26.20
CA TYR A 17 -6.93 5.08 27.15
C TYR A 17 -7.16 6.60 27.19
N HIS A 18 -6.43 7.37 26.39
CA HIS A 18 -6.44 8.83 26.45
C HIS A 18 -6.95 9.41 25.14
N ARG A 19 -7.68 10.53 25.23
CA ARG A 19 -8.14 11.29 24.05
C ARG A 19 -7.13 12.35 23.64
N ILE A 20 -7.30 12.89 22.43
CA ILE A 20 -6.66 14.15 22.06
C ILE A 20 -7.35 15.28 22.84
N THR A 21 -6.62 15.93 23.76
CA THR A 21 -7.16 17.00 24.62
C THR A 21 -6.77 18.41 24.15
N GLY A 22 -5.71 18.51 23.34
CA GLY A 22 -5.16 19.75 22.84
C GLY A 22 -3.74 19.55 22.32
N ARG A 23 -3.03 20.67 22.08
CA ARG A 23 -1.64 20.66 21.57
C ARG A 23 -0.58 20.32 22.64
N GLY A 24 -0.95 20.34 23.92
CA GLY A 24 -0.05 19.99 25.02
C GLY A 24 0.15 18.49 25.23
N GLU A 25 1.10 18.13 26.09
CA GLU A 25 1.42 16.75 26.44
C GLU A 25 0.39 16.12 27.39
N GLU A 26 -0.21 16.92 28.25
CA GLU A 26 -1.28 16.49 29.17
C GLU A 26 -2.50 15.99 28.37
N LYS A 27 -2.84 14.71 28.57
CA LYS A 27 -4.00 14.08 27.92
C LYS A 27 -5.02 13.66 28.98
N GLY A 28 -6.28 14.01 28.74
CA GLY A 28 -7.41 13.48 29.49
C GLY A 28 -7.74 12.05 29.08
N LEU A 29 -8.49 11.35 29.94
CA LEU A 29 -9.02 10.03 29.64
C LEU A 29 -9.98 10.07 28.44
N TYR A 30 -10.03 8.96 27.73
CA TYR A 30 -10.96 8.77 26.62
C TYR A 30 -12.40 8.75 27.12
N ASP A 31 -13.24 9.58 26.51
CA ASP A 31 -14.69 9.65 26.74
C ASP A 31 -15.39 9.23 25.45
N ARG A 32 -16.00 8.04 25.49
CA ARG A 32 -16.67 7.44 24.33
C ARG A 32 -17.90 8.25 23.91
N GLU A 33 -18.67 8.77 24.84
CA GLU A 33 -19.91 9.51 24.49
C GLU A 33 -19.57 10.82 23.79
N ALA A 34 -18.54 11.51 24.27
CA ALA A 34 -18.03 12.71 23.60
C ALA A 34 -17.50 12.39 22.19
N ALA A 35 -16.80 11.27 22.03
CA ALA A 35 -16.28 10.83 20.74
C ALA A 35 -17.39 10.49 19.74
N GLU A 36 -18.42 9.74 20.14
CA GLU A 36 -19.58 9.42 19.29
C GLU A 36 -20.30 10.70 18.81
N LYS A 37 -20.55 11.65 19.73
CA LYS A 37 -21.16 12.94 19.36
C LYS A 37 -20.32 13.72 18.35
N ALA A 38 -18.99 13.74 18.53
CA ALA A 38 -18.09 14.39 17.58
C ALA A 38 -18.14 13.72 16.20
N VAL A 39 -18.19 12.39 16.16
CA VAL A 39 -18.25 11.60 14.91
C VAL A 39 -19.57 11.84 14.17
N GLU A 40 -20.69 11.90 14.88
CA GLU A 40 -22.00 12.28 14.32
C GLU A 40 -21.94 13.67 13.68
N MET A 41 -21.39 14.67 14.41
CA MET A 41 -21.21 16.02 13.89
C MET A 41 -20.30 16.06 12.65
N HIS A 42 -19.19 15.32 12.67
CA HIS A 42 -18.25 15.26 11.56
C HIS A 42 -18.86 14.60 10.32
N ALA A 43 -19.59 13.50 10.48
CA ALA A 43 -20.25 12.80 9.38
C ALA A 43 -21.32 13.68 8.71
N ALA A 44 -22.18 14.32 9.52
CA ALA A 44 -23.17 15.25 9.02
C ALA A 44 -22.54 16.44 8.30
N HIS A 45 -21.45 16.99 8.86
CA HIS A 45 -20.69 18.06 8.23
C HIS A 45 -20.09 17.63 6.89
N PHE A 46 -19.45 16.45 6.82
CA PHE A 46 -18.84 15.93 5.59
C PHE A 46 -19.87 15.80 4.48
N VAL A 47 -20.99 15.14 4.76
CA VAL A 47 -22.09 14.96 3.78
C VAL A 47 -22.63 16.32 3.32
N LYS A 48 -22.87 17.26 4.25
CA LYS A 48 -23.32 18.62 3.92
C LYS A 48 -22.35 19.33 2.97
N GLN A 49 -21.04 19.23 3.19
CA GLN A 49 -20.03 19.86 2.34
C GLN A 49 -19.94 19.19 0.96
N ARG A 50 -20.03 17.85 0.87
CA ARG A 50 -20.05 17.13 -0.42
C ARG A 50 -21.30 17.48 -1.24
N ARG A 51 -22.47 17.55 -0.62
CA ARG A 51 -23.70 18.00 -1.28
C ARG A 51 -23.58 19.42 -1.83
N ARG A 52 -23.01 20.33 -1.04
CA ARG A 52 -22.76 21.69 -1.49
C ARG A 52 -21.84 21.71 -2.71
N GLN A 53 -20.71 20.99 -2.65
CA GLN A 53 -19.76 20.89 -3.76
C GLN A 53 -20.41 20.33 -5.03
N LEU A 54 -21.18 19.24 -4.92
CA LEU A 54 -21.89 18.64 -6.05
C LEU A 54 -22.89 19.62 -6.66
N ARG A 55 -23.71 20.31 -5.85
CA ARG A 55 -24.64 21.33 -6.37
C ARG A 55 -23.95 22.48 -7.08
N GLU A 56 -22.83 22.97 -6.55
CA GLU A 56 -22.04 24.04 -7.18
C GLU A 56 -21.46 23.59 -8.53
N LEU A 57 -21.00 22.34 -8.64
CA LEU A 57 -20.50 21.76 -9.88
C LEU A 57 -21.62 21.45 -10.88
N SER A 58 -22.75 20.92 -10.42
CA SER A 58 -23.92 20.64 -11.26
C SER A 58 -24.52 21.92 -11.86
N ALA A 59 -24.43 23.04 -11.15
CA ALA A 59 -24.86 24.35 -11.68
C ALA A 59 -24.05 24.81 -12.91
N LEU A 60 -22.87 24.22 -13.16
CA LEU A 60 -22.06 24.45 -14.36
C LEU A 60 -22.50 23.58 -15.56
N GLY A 61 -23.52 22.73 -15.40
CA GLY A 61 -24.06 21.87 -16.46
C GLY A 61 -23.40 20.49 -16.57
N PHE A 62 -22.65 20.07 -15.55
CA PHE A 62 -22.06 18.72 -15.48
C PHE A 62 -22.87 17.82 -14.54
N ASP A 63 -22.79 16.50 -14.74
CA ASP A 63 -23.12 15.51 -13.71
C ASP A 63 -21.81 15.12 -13.02
N PRO A 64 -21.48 15.66 -11.82
CA PRO A 64 -20.17 15.51 -11.22
C PRO A 64 -20.05 14.25 -10.35
N ILE A 65 -18.90 13.60 -10.41
CA ILE A 65 -18.44 12.63 -9.40
C ILE A 65 -17.38 13.26 -8.50
N VAL A 66 -17.46 12.99 -7.20
CA VAL A 66 -16.41 13.37 -6.23
C VAL A 66 -15.74 12.11 -5.69
N VAL A 67 -14.49 11.90 -6.08
CA VAL A 67 -13.66 10.78 -5.59
C VAL A 67 -12.79 11.28 -4.44
N VAL A 68 -12.86 10.62 -3.29
CA VAL A 68 -12.07 10.97 -2.09
C VAL A 68 -11.30 9.74 -1.61
N PRO A 69 -10.05 9.54 -2.09
CA PRO A 69 -9.24 8.40 -1.69
C PRO A 69 -8.61 8.63 -0.30
N PHE A 70 -8.52 7.56 0.48
CA PHE A 70 -7.86 7.54 1.78
C PHE A 70 -7.11 6.22 1.97
N ASP A 71 -6.04 6.24 2.74
CA ASP A 71 -5.43 5.01 3.25
C ASP A 71 -6.42 4.30 4.17
N ALA A 72 -6.61 2.99 3.98
CA ALA A 72 -7.58 2.21 4.76
C ALA A 72 -7.27 2.26 6.28
N GLU A 73 -5.98 2.25 6.64
CA GLU A 73 -5.53 2.33 8.03
C GLU A 73 -5.89 3.66 8.71
N LEU A 74 -6.24 4.70 7.95
CA LEU A 74 -6.77 5.93 8.54
C LEU A 74 -7.97 5.62 9.44
N PHE A 75 -8.86 4.74 8.99
CA PHE A 75 -10.11 4.43 9.68
C PHE A 75 -9.96 3.22 10.62
N GLY A 76 -9.72 3.50 11.89
CA GLY A 76 -9.71 2.53 12.99
C GLY A 76 -8.33 2.33 13.62
N HIS A 77 -7.26 2.56 12.84
CA HIS A 77 -5.88 2.49 13.35
C HIS A 77 -5.34 3.87 13.74
N TRP A 78 -5.30 4.81 12.78
CA TRP A 78 -4.84 6.19 13.04
C TRP A 78 -5.93 7.05 13.66
N TRP A 79 -7.15 6.97 13.12
CA TRP A 79 -8.34 7.57 13.68
C TRP A 79 -9.29 6.49 14.17
N PHE A 80 -9.34 6.29 15.49
CA PHE A 80 -10.04 5.17 16.13
C PHE A 80 -11.53 5.10 15.76
N GLU A 81 -12.21 6.25 15.72
CA GLU A 81 -13.63 6.33 15.41
C GLU A 81 -13.93 6.36 13.90
N GLY A 82 -12.90 6.28 13.06
CA GLY A 82 -13.02 6.34 11.61
C GLY A 82 -14.03 5.35 10.99
N PRO A 83 -14.11 4.07 11.42
CA PRO A 83 -15.11 3.14 10.89
C PRO A 83 -16.54 3.57 11.23
N ARG A 84 -16.76 4.13 12.43
CA ARG A 84 -18.05 4.68 12.85
C ARG A 84 -18.41 5.92 12.04
N PHE A 85 -17.43 6.77 11.74
CA PHE A 85 -17.61 7.90 10.83
C PHE A 85 -18.06 7.44 9.43
N LEU A 86 -17.41 6.43 8.84
CA LEU A 86 -17.80 5.89 7.53
C LEU A 86 -19.23 5.32 7.53
N ASP A 87 -19.61 4.54 8.54
CA ASP A 87 -20.99 4.05 8.72
C ASP A 87 -22.00 5.20 8.74
N LEU A 88 -21.75 6.25 9.53
CA LEU A 88 -22.63 7.40 9.61
C LEU A 88 -22.66 8.22 8.32
N VAL A 89 -21.54 8.39 7.61
CA VAL A 89 -21.51 9.09 6.31
C VAL A 89 -22.36 8.36 5.28
N ILE A 90 -22.28 7.04 5.21
CA ILE A 90 -23.08 6.23 4.28
C ILE A 90 -24.57 6.36 4.64
N ARG A 91 -24.93 6.19 5.92
CA ARG A 91 -26.32 6.32 6.38
C ARG A 91 -26.88 7.71 6.13
N GLU A 92 -26.10 8.74 6.39
CA GLU A 92 -26.52 10.13 6.23
C GLU A 92 -26.69 10.48 4.75
N ALA A 93 -25.81 9.98 3.88
CA ALA A 93 -25.96 10.16 2.43
C ALA A 93 -27.22 9.47 1.87
N VAL A 94 -27.59 8.27 2.35
CA VAL A 94 -28.82 7.57 1.91
C VAL A 94 -30.11 8.31 2.29
N LYS A 95 -30.10 9.16 3.32
CA LYS A 95 -31.26 10.00 3.67
C LYS A 95 -31.49 11.17 2.70
N ASN A 96 -30.56 11.38 1.77
CA ASN A 96 -30.51 12.56 0.93
C ASN A 96 -30.58 12.13 -0.54
N ASP A 97 -31.76 12.28 -1.15
CA ASP A 97 -32.04 11.81 -2.52
C ASP A 97 -31.19 12.48 -3.61
N ASP A 98 -30.51 13.59 -3.30
CA ASP A 98 -29.58 14.31 -4.19
C ASP A 98 -28.13 13.78 -4.11
N LEU A 99 -27.87 12.70 -3.35
CA LEU A 99 -26.58 12.01 -3.32
C LEU A 99 -26.71 10.58 -3.83
N CYS A 100 -25.91 10.24 -4.83
CA CYS A 100 -25.77 8.87 -5.30
C CYS A 100 -24.39 8.31 -4.91
N TRP A 101 -24.37 7.12 -4.34
CA TRP A 101 -23.15 6.34 -4.20
C TRP A 101 -22.99 5.46 -5.44
N ALA A 102 -21.81 5.50 -6.04
CA ALA A 102 -21.45 4.65 -7.14
C ALA A 102 -20.02 4.14 -6.96
N THR A 103 -19.79 2.91 -7.37
CA THR A 103 -18.44 2.46 -7.69
C THR A 103 -17.94 3.18 -8.96
N PRO A 104 -16.62 3.30 -9.15
CA PRO A 104 -16.08 3.86 -10.39
C PRO A 104 -16.61 3.16 -11.65
N SER A 105 -16.76 1.83 -11.61
CA SER A 105 -17.27 1.04 -12.74
C SER A 105 -18.75 1.35 -13.06
N GLU A 106 -19.60 1.51 -12.05
CA GLU A 106 -21.01 1.88 -12.25
C GLU A 106 -21.14 3.27 -12.85
N TYR A 107 -20.36 4.24 -12.37
CA TYR A 107 -20.37 5.59 -12.91
C TYR A 107 -19.92 5.62 -14.39
N LEU A 108 -18.86 4.89 -14.73
CA LEU A 108 -18.39 4.80 -16.12
C LEU A 108 -19.40 4.11 -17.04
N ALA A 109 -20.18 3.14 -16.53
CA ALA A 109 -21.22 2.48 -17.31
C ALA A 109 -22.40 3.42 -17.63
N THR A 110 -22.74 4.36 -16.73
CA THR A 110 -23.80 5.35 -16.96
C THR A 110 -23.31 6.59 -17.71
N HIS A 111 -22.00 6.82 -17.74
CA HIS A 111 -21.36 7.95 -18.44
C HIS A 111 -20.37 7.44 -19.50
N PRO A 112 -20.84 6.91 -20.65
CA PRO A 112 -19.97 6.28 -21.63
C PRO A 112 -19.04 7.25 -22.37
N THR A 113 -19.36 8.55 -22.36
CA THR A 113 -18.56 9.59 -23.00
C THR A 113 -17.77 10.35 -21.95
N GLN A 114 -16.44 10.28 -22.03
CA GLN A 114 -15.51 10.98 -21.14
C GLN A 114 -14.56 11.85 -21.95
N GLN A 115 -14.07 12.93 -21.35
CA GLN A 115 -12.98 13.70 -21.93
C GLN A 115 -11.70 12.87 -21.95
N ALA A 116 -11.10 12.71 -23.13
CA ALA A 116 -9.76 12.14 -23.24
C ALA A 116 -8.72 13.18 -22.81
N ILE A 117 -7.88 12.81 -21.83
CA ILE A 117 -6.76 13.61 -21.37
C ILE A 117 -5.51 12.74 -21.30
N GLN A 118 -4.34 13.38 -21.41
CA GLN A 118 -3.06 12.74 -21.12
C GLN A 118 -2.55 13.29 -19.77
N PRO A 119 -2.59 12.49 -18.69
CA PRO A 119 -2.07 12.93 -17.40
C PRO A 119 -0.57 13.21 -17.48
N ALA A 120 -0.12 14.27 -16.82
CA ALA A 120 1.30 14.48 -16.57
C ALA A 120 1.82 13.43 -15.57
N ALA A 121 3.12 13.15 -15.59
CA ALA A 121 3.75 12.28 -14.61
C ALA A 121 3.62 12.90 -13.21
N SER A 122 2.87 12.22 -12.33
CA SER A 122 2.60 12.67 -10.98
C SER A 122 2.40 11.49 -10.02
N THR A 123 2.40 11.80 -8.73
CA THR A 123 1.97 10.87 -7.69
C THR A 123 1.03 11.61 -6.73
N TRP A 124 0.36 10.87 -5.84
CA TRP A 124 -0.33 11.44 -4.69
C TRP A 124 0.57 11.62 -3.44
N GLY A 125 1.89 11.46 -3.60
CA GLY A 125 2.87 11.63 -2.54
C GLY A 125 3.26 13.09 -2.31
N GLU A 126 4.38 13.30 -1.61
CA GLU A 126 4.89 14.62 -1.28
C GLU A 126 5.09 15.48 -2.55
N ASN A 127 4.54 16.70 -2.53
CA ASN A 127 4.57 17.67 -3.62
C ASN A 127 4.00 17.18 -4.97
N GLY A 128 3.35 16.02 -5.04
CA GLY A 128 2.75 15.48 -6.26
C GLY A 128 3.75 14.83 -7.24
N TYR A 129 4.99 14.58 -6.83
CA TYR A 129 6.06 14.06 -7.70
C TYR A 129 6.66 12.75 -7.18
N LEU A 130 7.75 12.29 -7.80
CA LEU A 130 8.43 11.04 -7.48
C LEU A 130 9.49 11.18 -6.38
N ALA A 131 9.67 12.36 -5.79
CA ALA A 131 10.77 12.68 -4.86
C ALA A 131 10.80 11.81 -3.59
N VAL A 132 9.67 11.20 -3.22
CA VAL A 132 9.64 10.24 -2.10
C VAL A 132 10.41 8.96 -2.43
N TRP A 133 10.33 8.50 -3.68
CA TRP A 133 10.95 7.25 -4.14
C TRP A 133 12.27 7.50 -4.88
N LEU A 134 12.43 8.64 -5.55
CA LEU A 134 13.66 9.00 -6.28
C LEU A 134 14.45 10.05 -5.50
N ASP A 135 15.00 9.64 -4.35
CA ASP A 135 15.76 10.49 -3.44
C ASP A 135 17.20 9.98 -3.28
N GLN A 136 18.12 10.84 -2.87
CA GLN A 136 19.50 10.43 -2.60
C GLN A 136 19.60 9.31 -1.55
N SER A 137 18.70 9.28 -0.56
CA SER A 137 18.70 8.28 0.51
C SER A 137 18.35 6.86 0.06
N ASN A 138 17.59 6.71 -1.03
CA ASN A 138 17.11 5.43 -1.57
C ASN A 138 17.60 5.14 -3.00
N ALA A 139 18.33 6.07 -3.63
CA ALA A 139 18.87 5.93 -4.98
C ALA A 139 19.72 4.66 -5.19
N TRP A 140 20.40 4.19 -4.14
CA TRP A 140 21.23 2.98 -4.20
C TRP A 140 20.44 1.71 -4.55
N ILE A 141 19.11 1.68 -4.33
CA ILE A 141 18.27 0.50 -4.57
C ILE A 141 18.17 0.21 -6.08
N TYR A 142 18.01 1.25 -6.90
CA TYR A 142 17.57 1.11 -8.29
C TYR A 142 18.56 0.40 -9.21
N PRO A 143 19.89 0.67 -9.15
CA PRO A 143 20.84 -0.10 -9.95
C PRO A 143 20.75 -1.61 -9.71
N HIS A 144 20.56 -2.02 -8.45
CA HIS A 144 20.43 -3.44 -8.10
C HIS A 144 19.11 -4.04 -8.60
N LEU A 145 17.99 -3.30 -8.48
CA LEU A 145 16.70 -3.75 -9.02
C LEU A 145 16.74 -3.88 -10.55
N HIS A 146 17.36 -2.94 -11.27
CA HIS A 146 17.47 -3.01 -12.72
C HIS A 146 18.25 -4.25 -13.18
N ILE A 147 19.37 -4.55 -12.52
CA ILE A 147 20.15 -5.77 -12.81
C ILE A 147 19.32 -7.02 -12.51
N ALA A 148 18.60 -7.06 -11.39
CA ALA A 148 17.76 -8.20 -11.02
C ALA A 148 16.63 -8.44 -12.03
N VAL A 149 15.98 -7.37 -12.53
CA VAL A 149 14.97 -7.46 -13.60
C VAL A 149 15.56 -8.05 -14.87
N GLN A 150 16.73 -7.56 -15.31
CA GLN A 150 17.41 -8.08 -16.50
C GLN A 150 17.72 -9.57 -16.37
N ARG A 151 18.32 -9.97 -15.24
CA ARG A 151 18.63 -11.37 -14.92
C ARG A 151 17.38 -12.25 -14.88
N MET A 152 16.29 -11.78 -14.29
CA MET A 152 15.02 -12.51 -14.25
C MET A 152 14.48 -12.75 -15.66
N SER A 153 14.46 -11.72 -16.50
CA SER A 153 13.99 -11.85 -17.88
C SER A 153 14.88 -12.75 -18.74
N GLU A 154 16.20 -12.68 -18.57
CA GLU A 154 17.14 -13.59 -19.23
C GLU A 154 16.95 -15.05 -18.80
N ALA A 155 16.80 -15.28 -17.49
CA ALA A 155 16.55 -16.62 -16.95
C ALA A 155 15.21 -17.17 -17.46
N ALA A 156 14.15 -16.36 -17.50
CA ALA A 156 12.84 -16.75 -18.03
C ALA A 156 12.92 -17.13 -19.52
N ARG A 157 13.55 -16.29 -20.36
CA ARG A 157 13.71 -16.58 -21.79
C ARG A 157 14.53 -17.85 -22.04
N ARG A 158 15.64 -18.03 -21.31
CA ARG A 158 16.52 -19.20 -21.46
C ARG A 158 15.79 -20.52 -21.17
N HIS A 159 14.82 -20.49 -20.27
CA HIS A 159 14.08 -21.67 -19.81
C HIS A 159 12.62 -21.69 -20.29
N ALA A 160 12.26 -20.89 -21.30
CA ALA A 160 10.88 -20.77 -21.78
C ALA A 160 10.27 -22.14 -22.18
N GLU A 161 11.08 -22.98 -22.81
CA GLU A 161 10.74 -24.34 -23.25
C GLU A 161 11.07 -25.42 -22.19
N ASP A 162 11.71 -25.05 -21.08
CA ASP A 162 12.04 -26.00 -20.02
C ASP A 162 10.80 -26.30 -19.17
N SER A 163 10.42 -27.57 -19.15
CA SER A 163 9.29 -28.08 -18.38
C SER A 163 9.72 -28.77 -17.08
N SER A 164 10.99 -28.65 -16.68
CA SER A 164 11.52 -29.22 -15.44
C SER A 164 10.78 -28.65 -14.22
N PRO A 165 10.26 -29.51 -13.32
CA PRO A 165 9.64 -29.08 -12.07
C PRO A 165 10.57 -28.24 -11.19
N LEU A 166 11.89 -28.50 -11.25
CA LEU A 166 12.88 -27.72 -10.50
C LEU A 166 13.05 -26.32 -11.09
N ALA A 167 13.14 -26.20 -12.42
CA ALA A 167 13.25 -24.92 -13.10
C ALA A 167 12.03 -24.03 -12.81
N ASP A 168 10.83 -24.60 -12.91
CA ASP A 168 9.58 -23.88 -12.60
C ASP A 168 9.57 -23.36 -11.15
N ARG A 169 9.97 -24.19 -10.18
CA ARG A 169 10.05 -23.78 -8.77
C ARG A 169 11.05 -22.64 -8.55
N VAL A 170 12.25 -22.75 -9.12
CA VAL A 170 13.29 -21.72 -8.98
C VAL A 170 12.86 -20.42 -9.62
N LEU A 171 12.33 -20.45 -10.85
CA LEU A 171 11.89 -19.25 -11.56
C LEU A 171 10.71 -18.56 -10.87
N LYS A 172 9.79 -19.33 -10.28
CA LYS A 172 8.73 -18.77 -9.42
C LYS A 172 9.33 -18.07 -8.20
N GLN A 173 10.30 -18.70 -7.52
CA GLN A 173 10.90 -18.08 -6.35
C GLN A 173 11.74 -16.84 -6.70
N LEU A 174 12.48 -16.86 -7.81
CA LEU A 174 13.19 -15.68 -8.31
C LEU A 174 12.23 -14.51 -8.56
N ALA A 175 11.11 -14.76 -9.22
CA ALA A 175 10.11 -13.73 -9.46
C ALA A 175 9.49 -13.20 -8.15
N ARG A 176 9.27 -14.05 -7.14
CA ARG A 176 8.80 -13.59 -5.81
C ARG A 176 9.81 -12.69 -5.12
N GLU A 177 11.09 -13.10 -5.06
CA GLU A 177 12.14 -12.28 -4.45
C GLU A 177 12.28 -10.94 -5.18
N LEU A 178 12.17 -10.93 -6.51
CA LEU A 178 12.20 -9.70 -7.29
C LEU A 178 11.00 -8.79 -6.98
N LEU A 179 9.77 -9.32 -6.99
CA LEU A 179 8.56 -8.55 -6.65
C LEU A 179 8.64 -7.99 -5.23
N LEU A 180 9.14 -8.78 -4.28
CA LEU A 180 9.32 -8.35 -2.90
C LEU A 180 10.38 -7.26 -2.78
N ALA A 181 11.51 -7.38 -3.50
CA ALA A 181 12.52 -6.34 -3.54
C ALA A 181 12.02 -5.03 -4.19
N GLN A 182 11.05 -5.13 -5.11
CA GLN A 182 10.46 -4.00 -5.84
C GLN A 182 9.35 -3.25 -5.08
N SER A 183 8.97 -3.67 -3.87
CA SER A 183 7.96 -2.91 -3.12
C SER A 183 8.39 -1.46 -2.91
N SER A 184 7.50 -0.52 -3.28
CA SER A 184 7.71 0.90 -3.08
C SER A 184 7.78 1.30 -1.60
N ASP A 185 7.27 0.45 -0.70
CA ASP A 185 7.32 0.65 0.75
C ASP A 185 8.76 0.81 1.24
N TRP A 186 9.73 0.10 0.64
CA TRP A 186 11.10 0.16 1.11
C TRP A 186 11.72 1.55 0.92
N ALA A 187 11.57 2.12 -0.28
CA ALA A 187 12.04 3.46 -0.57
C ALA A 187 11.28 4.51 0.26
N PHE A 188 9.97 4.32 0.47
CA PHE A 188 9.13 5.18 1.31
C PHE A 188 9.58 5.20 2.78
N LEU A 189 9.76 4.02 3.40
CA LEU A 189 10.20 3.88 4.80
C LEU A 189 11.62 4.41 5.03
N ILE A 190 12.51 4.29 4.02
CA ILE A 190 13.85 4.89 4.06
C ILE A 190 13.76 6.42 4.01
N LYS A 191 12.96 6.98 3.10
CA LYS A 191 12.81 8.42 2.94
C LYS A 191 12.14 9.09 4.15
N THR A 192 11.10 8.48 4.68
CA THR A 192 10.34 9.02 5.83
C THR A 192 11.01 8.74 7.17
N GLY A 193 12.01 7.84 7.22
CA GLY A 193 12.75 7.51 8.43
C GLY A 193 11.96 6.71 9.47
N THR A 194 10.75 6.24 9.13
CA THR A 194 9.87 5.52 10.06
C THR A 194 10.38 4.11 10.40
N ALA A 195 11.05 3.44 9.46
CA ALA A 195 11.64 2.12 9.66
C ALA A 195 12.84 1.86 8.72
N LYS A 196 13.77 2.82 8.65
CA LYS A 196 14.88 2.84 7.67
C LYS A 196 15.74 1.57 7.67
N GLU A 197 16.20 1.14 8.84
CA GLU A 197 17.08 -0.03 8.97
C GLU A 197 16.36 -1.32 8.56
N TYR A 198 15.08 -1.42 8.92
CA TYR A 198 14.24 -2.55 8.54
C TYR A 198 14.04 -2.60 7.02
N ALA A 199 13.66 -1.48 6.40
CA ALA A 199 13.46 -1.39 4.96
C ALA A 199 14.74 -1.68 4.18
N THR A 200 15.86 -1.09 4.59
CA THR A 200 17.19 -1.34 4.01
C THR A 200 17.52 -2.83 4.05
N LYS A 201 17.33 -3.46 5.22
CA LYS A 201 17.57 -4.89 5.39
C LYS A 201 16.65 -5.73 4.51
N ARG A 202 15.36 -5.41 4.42
CA ARG A 202 14.40 -6.14 3.56
C ARG A 202 14.80 -6.11 2.10
N THR A 203 15.16 -4.94 1.56
CA THR A 203 15.64 -4.81 0.19
C THR A 203 16.88 -5.66 -0.07
N LEU A 204 17.89 -5.58 0.82
CA LEU A 204 19.12 -6.36 0.69
C LEU A 204 18.90 -7.87 0.83
N ASP A 205 18.04 -8.29 1.75
CA ASP A 205 17.73 -9.70 1.99
C ASP A 205 17.06 -10.34 0.77
N HIS A 206 16.07 -9.67 0.15
CA HIS A 206 15.40 -10.18 -1.05
C HIS A 206 16.33 -10.20 -2.27
N LEU A 207 17.12 -9.13 -2.49
CA LEU A 207 18.14 -9.11 -3.54
C LEU A 207 19.21 -10.18 -3.34
N GLY A 208 19.63 -10.40 -2.09
CA GLY A 208 20.60 -11.44 -1.75
C GLY A 208 20.09 -12.84 -2.04
N ARG A 209 18.83 -13.13 -1.67
CA ARG A 209 18.17 -14.41 -2.00
C ARG A 209 18.00 -14.58 -3.50
N PHE A 210 17.52 -13.55 -4.20
CA PHE A 210 17.41 -13.54 -5.66
C PHE A 210 18.74 -13.88 -6.32
N ASN A 211 19.81 -13.14 -6.01
CA ASN A 211 21.11 -13.34 -6.63
C ASN A 211 21.67 -14.74 -6.34
N ARG A 212 21.58 -15.22 -5.09
CA ARG A 212 22.06 -16.56 -4.75
C ARG A 212 21.31 -17.65 -5.51
N LEU A 213 19.97 -17.59 -5.56
CA LEU A 213 19.17 -18.57 -6.31
C LEU A 213 19.49 -18.50 -7.81
N HIS A 214 19.60 -17.28 -8.36
CA HIS A 214 19.91 -17.08 -9.78
C HIS A 214 21.26 -17.68 -10.14
N ASP A 215 22.30 -17.40 -9.36
CA ASP A 215 23.66 -17.86 -9.63
C ASP A 215 23.77 -19.39 -9.47
N GLN A 216 23.10 -19.96 -8.47
CA GLN A 216 23.00 -21.42 -8.30
C GLN A 216 22.26 -22.10 -9.47
N PHE A 217 21.19 -21.48 -9.95
CA PHE A 217 20.40 -21.99 -11.07
C PHE A 217 21.17 -21.92 -12.38
N ALA A 218 21.84 -20.79 -12.66
CA ALA A 218 22.69 -20.61 -13.82
C ALA A 218 23.88 -21.60 -13.83
N ALA A 219 24.38 -21.99 -12.65
CA ALA A 219 25.43 -22.99 -12.51
C ALA A 219 24.93 -24.45 -12.50
N ASN A 220 23.63 -24.69 -12.67
CA ASN A 220 22.99 -26.01 -12.54
C ASN A 220 23.30 -26.72 -11.20
N HIS A 221 23.50 -25.96 -10.12
CA HIS A 221 23.83 -26.46 -8.80
C HIS A 221 22.95 -25.80 -7.73
N VAL A 222 21.65 -26.06 -7.81
CA VAL A 222 20.65 -25.52 -6.89
C VAL A 222 20.72 -26.21 -5.53
N ASP A 223 20.92 -25.42 -4.47
CA ASP A 223 20.76 -25.90 -3.10
C ASP A 223 19.26 -25.99 -2.78
N GLU A 224 18.70 -27.19 -2.90
CA GLU A 224 17.27 -27.41 -2.63
C GLU A 224 16.85 -27.05 -1.20
N LYS A 225 17.76 -27.16 -0.22
CA LYS A 225 17.44 -26.78 1.16
C LYS A 225 17.27 -25.27 1.27
N PHE A 226 18.14 -24.51 0.60
CA PHE A 226 18.03 -23.07 0.53
C PHE A 226 16.79 -22.62 -0.25
N LEU A 227 16.49 -23.26 -1.39
CA LEU A 227 15.26 -23.00 -2.14
C LEU A 227 14.01 -23.22 -1.27
N ARG A 228 13.94 -24.34 -0.53
CA ARG A 228 12.82 -24.62 0.37
C ARG A 228 12.68 -23.60 1.50
N ASP A 229 13.78 -23.08 2.06
CA ASP A 229 13.71 -22.02 3.08
C ASP A 229 13.14 -20.73 2.50
N CYS A 230 13.54 -20.37 1.27
CA CYS A 230 12.99 -19.21 0.57
C CYS A 230 11.51 -19.40 0.26
N GLU A 231 11.11 -20.56 -0.29
CA GLU A 231 9.71 -20.88 -0.58
C GLU A 231 8.82 -20.90 0.66
N TRP A 232 9.36 -21.30 1.82
CA TRP A 232 8.62 -21.28 3.08
C TRP A 232 8.46 -19.86 3.65
N ARG A 233 9.53 -19.07 3.60
CA ARG A 233 9.58 -17.71 4.15
C ARG A 233 8.83 -16.70 3.29
N ASP A 234 9.10 -16.72 1.99
CA ASP A 234 8.67 -15.74 1.00
C ASP A 234 7.69 -16.44 0.02
N ASN A 235 6.56 -16.88 0.58
CA ASN A 235 5.60 -17.81 -0.03
C ASN A 235 4.40 -17.13 -0.73
N LEU A 236 4.47 -15.81 -0.95
CA LEU A 236 3.42 -15.04 -1.62
C LEU A 236 3.25 -15.48 -3.08
N PHE A 237 2.02 -15.40 -3.60
CA PHE A 237 1.70 -15.78 -4.98
C PHE A 237 2.10 -17.25 -5.30
N PRO A 238 1.40 -18.25 -4.74
CA PRO A 238 1.72 -19.66 -5.00
C PRO A 238 1.61 -20.01 -6.49
N ASN A 239 0.66 -19.37 -7.20
CA ASN A 239 0.39 -19.57 -8.62
C ASN A 239 1.07 -18.52 -9.52
N LEU A 240 2.14 -17.88 -9.05
CA LEU A 240 2.86 -16.89 -9.83
C LEU A 240 3.30 -17.49 -11.18
N ASN A 241 2.98 -16.79 -12.26
CA ASN A 241 3.42 -17.15 -13.60
C ASN A 241 4.69 -16.38 -13.97
N TRP A 242 5.84 -17.02 -13.88
CA TRP A 242 7.13 -16.39 -14.22
C TRP A 242 7.27 -16.12 -15.73
N ARG A 243 6.39 -16.67 -16.58
CA ARG A 243 6.42 -16.46 -18.03
C ARG A 243 6.09 -15.02 -18.44
N TYR A 244 5.55 -14.20 -17.54
CA TYR A 244 5.40 -12.75 -17.78
C TYR A 244 6.74 -12.01 -17.92
N TYR A 245 7.86 -12.65 -17.60
CA TYR A 245 9.21 -12.10 -17.75
C TYR A 245 9.91 -12.51 -19.06
N ILE A 246 9.26 -13.31 -19.91
CA ILE A 246 9.79 -13.70 -21.25
C ILE A 246 9.86 -12.47 -22.16
#